data_AF-A0A0A8E5R0-F1
#
_entry.id   AF-A0A0A8E5R0-F1
#
_cell.length_a   1.000
_cell.length_b   1.000
_cell.length_c   1.000
_cell.angle_alpha   90.00
_cell.angle_beta   90.00
_cell.angle_gamma   90.00
#
_symmetry.space_group_name_H-M   'P 1'
#
loop_
_entity.id
_entity.type
_entity.pdbx_description
1 polymer ?
#
loop_
_entity_poly.entity_id
_entity_poly.type
_entity_poly.pdbx_seq_one_letter_code
_entity_poly.pdbx_strand_id
1 'polypeptide(L)'
;MSEVKKDEYIEISLTKIIIAIFKNIKTFLLMFLMGIALTVCYTFIYIPKYNYEQMIAPPFYLSVQGEVRIVNEIKLDVILNNILASVQQADPNNNLLNDIEILVANKNKMTFFSLVVSAPLDSKKEVERLYNLLMKDFSESIIVKRQIQIWRDNIQRNIDANNEYITRYSDLIKQNQDYLKELSSQKRLSGLDGQTLLSSYVNRIDSYQKQIFSLVDSQKTLKLQLDSLQPNVIKFGDINYDKSSKLSKLQILVVGVLLSIFIGLLGVFVKVIIKKAIVEYRNSQTIS
;
A
#
# COMPACT_ATOMS: atom_id res chain seq x y z
N MET A 1 -33.85 1.39 -73.30
CA MET A 1 -32.45 1.69 -72.93
C MET A 1 -32.54 2.67 -71.77
N SER A 2 -32.29 2.16 -70.58
CA SER A 2 -32.62 2.78 -69.29
C SER A 2 -31.83 4.07 -69.08
N GLU A 3 -32.52 5.16 -68.76
CA GLU A 3 -31.91 6.36 -68.20
C GLU A 3 -31.25 6.00 -66.87
N VAL A 4 -29.92 5.98 -66.87
CA VAL A 4 -29.12 5.85 -65.65
C VAL A 4 -29.25 7.18 -64.90
N LYS A 5 -30.01 7.16 -63.80
CA LYS A 5 -30.01 8.23 -62.80
C LYS A 5 -28.57 8.55 -62.43
N LYS A 6 -28.13 9.78 -62.68
CA LYS A 6 -26.88 10.28 -62.13
C LYS A 6 -27.07 10.39 -60.62
N ASP A 7 -26.47 9.46 -59.90
CA ASP A 7 -26.29 9.59 -58.46
C ASP A 7 -25.56 10.91 -58.18
N GLU A 8 -26.27 11.87 -57.59
CA GLU A 8 -25.68 13.09 -57.07
C GLU A 8 -24.73 12.70 -55.93
N TYR A 9 -23.45 12.54 -56.28
CA TYR A 9 -22.38 12.56 -55.31
C TYR A 9 -22.45 13.91 -54.58
N ILE A 10 -22.79 13.87 -53.28
CA ILE A 10 -22.69 15.04 -52.40
C ILE A 10 -21.20 15.36 -52.29
N GLU A 11 -20.72 16.23 -53.16
CA GLU A 11 -19.36 16.75 -53.10
C GLU A 11 -19.28 17.72 -51.92
N ILE A 12 -18.91 17.19 -50.75
CA ILE A 12 -18.62 17.95 -49.53
C ILE A 12 -17.29 18.68 -49.75
N SER A 13 -17.34 19.79 -50.47
CA SER A 13 -16.20 20.69 -50.63
C SER A 13 -15.96 21.46 -49.32
N LEU A 14 -14.73 21.42 -48.81
CA LEU A 14 -14.26 22.23 -47.67
C LEU A 14 -14.61 23.72 -47.82
N THR A 15 -14.56 24.22 -49.06
CA THR A 15 -14.92 25.59 -49.43
C THR A 15 -16.40 25.89 -49.16
N LYS A 16 -17.31 24.97 -49.47
CA LYS A 16 -18.76 25.12 -49.17
C LYS A 16 -19.02 25.16 -47.66
N ILE A 17 -18.28 24.38 -46.87
CA ILE A 17 -18.34 24.39 -45.39
C ILE A 17 -17.86 25.75 -44.85
N ILE A 18 -16.72 26.25 -45.32
CA ILE A 18 -16.17 27.55 -44.90
C ILE A 18 -17.16 28.69 -45.21
N ILE A 19 -17.74 28.71 -46.42
CA ILE A 19 -18.76 29.71 -46.80
C ILE A 19 -19.99 29.62 -45.89
N ALA A 20 -20.44 28.40 -45.55
CA ALA A 20 -21.59 28.20 -44.67
C ALA A 20 -21.33 28.70 -43.23
N ILE A 21 -20.08 28.55 -42.74
CA ILE A 21 -19.62 29.08 -41.45
C ILE A 21 -19.64 30.61 -41.48
N PHE A 22 -19.04 31.25 -42.49
CA PHE A 22 -19.05 32.71 -42.61
C PHE A 22 -20.47 33.29 -42.69
N LYS A 23 -21.37 32.65 -43.44
CA LYS A 23 -22.79 33.06 -43.51
C LYS A 23 -23.53 32.90 -42.17
N ASN A 24 -23.08 32.03 -41.29
CA ASN A 24 -23.67 31.77 -39.98
C ASN A 24 -22.74 32.14 -38.82
N ILE A 25 -21.83 33.08 -39.04
CA ILE A 25 -20.77 33.41 -38.07
C ILE A 25 -21.33 33.79 -36.69
N LYS A 26 -22.50 34.47 -36.63
CA LYS A 26 -23.17 34.79 -35.36
C LYS A 26 -23.55 33.54 -34.56
N THR A 27 -24.01 32.49 -35.23
CA THR A 27 -24.37 31.21 -34.58
C THR A 27 -23.13 30.45 -34.14
N PHE A 28 -22.09 30.43 -34.99
CA PHE A 28 -20.79 29.86 -34.61
C PHE A 28 -20.24 30.52 -33.34
N LEU A 29 -20.20 31.86 -33.33
CA LEU A 29 -19.63 32.65 -32.24
C LEU A 29 -20.45 32.49 -30.95
N LEU A 30 -21.78 32.46 -31.04
CA LEU A 30 -22.65 32.20 -29.88
C LEU A 30 -22.37 30.82 -29.25
N MET A 31 -22.35 29.76 -30.06
CA MET A 31 -22.10 28.39 -29.60
C MET A 31 -20.67 28.24 -29.04
N PHE A 32 -19.70 28.87 -29.70
CA PHE A 32 -18.30 28.89 -29.25
C PHE A 32 -18.15 29.58 -27.89
N LEU A 33 -18.73 30.77 -27.71
CA LEU A 33 -18.71 31.48 -26.42
C LEU A 33 -19.41 30.70 -25.31
N MET A 34 -20.52 30.03 -25.64
CA MET A 34 -21.21 29.16 -24.69
C MET A 34 -20.33 27.96 -24.28
N GLY A 35 -19.63 27.34 -25.23
CA GLY A 35 -18.66 26.27 -24.94
C GLY A 35 -17.49 26.75 -24.07
N ILE A 36 -16.96 27.94 -24.33
CA ILE A 36 -15.93 28.57 -23.48
C ILE A 36 -16.48 28.80 -22.07
N ALA A 37 -17.67 29.38 -21.94
CA ALA A 37 -18.27 29.66 -20.64
C ALA A 37 -18.44 28.36 -19.83
N LEU A 38 -18.93 27.28 -20.44
CA LEU A 38 -19.03 25.97 -19.80
C LEU A 38 -17.66 25.41 -19.39
N THR A 39 -16.64 25.55 -20.25
CA THR A 39 -15.27 25.11 -19.95
C THR A 39 -14.67 25.85 -18.77
N VAL A 40 -14.87 27.17 -18.71
CA VAL A 40 -14.40 28.02 -17.60
C VAL A 40 -15.12 27.62 -16.31
N CYS A 41 -16.45 27.50 -16.34
CA CYS A 41 -17.24 27.05 -15.18
C CYS A 41 -16.76 25.67 -14.68
N TYR A 42 -16.55 24.72 -15.59
CA TYR A 42 -16.04 23.38 -15.23
C TYR A 42 -14.63 23.43 -14.62
N THR A 43 -13.74 24.26 -15.17
CA THR A 43 -12.36 24.41 -14.65
C THR A 43 -12.34 25.04 -13.25
N PHE A 44 -13.29 25.94 -12.95
CA PHE A 44 -13.44 26.53 -11.63
C PHE A 44 -13.85 25.51 -10.57
N ILE A 45 -14.81 24.64 -10.89
CA ILE A 45 -15.27 23.59 -9.95
C ILE A 45 -14.36 22.35 -9.93
N TYR A 46 -13.44 22.23 -10.89
CA TYR A 46 -12.53 21.09 -10.97
C TYR A 46 -11.49 21.12 -9.85
N ILE A 47 -11.51 20.08 -9.02
CA ILE A 47 -10.55 19.87 -7.93
C ILE A 47 -9.63 18.71 -8.34
N PRO A 48 -8.32 18.97 -8.54
CA PRO A 48 -7.37 17.91 -8.85
C PRO A 48 -7.22 16.99 -7.64
N LYS A 49 -7.28 15.68 -7.89
CA LYS A 49 -6.96 14.64 -6.90
C LYS A 49 -5.48 14.29 -6.90
N TYR A 50 -5.02 13.89 -5.73
CA TYR A 50 -3.68 13.40 -5.40
C TYR A 50 -3.83 12.05 -4.71
N ASN A 51 -2.98 11.09 -5.08
CA ASN A 51 -2.86 9.84 -4.36
C ASN A 51 -1.90 10.07 -3.21
N TYR A 52 -2.42 9.97 -1.99
CA TYR A 52 -1.63 9.94 -0.78
C TYR A 52 -1.23 8.49 -0.51
N GLU A 53 0.02 8.28 -0.12
CA GLU A 53 0.55 6.98 0.25
C GLU A 53 1.36 7.11 1.54
N GLN A 54 1.04 6.27 2.53
CA GLN A 54 1.85 6.11 3.74
C GLN A 54 2.25 4.65 3.88
N MET A 55 3.55 4.38 3.81
CA MET A 55 4.08 3.07 4.17
C MET A 55 3.97 2.88 5.67
N ILE A 56 3.55 1.69 6.08
CA ILE A 56 3.43 1.28 7.47
C ILE A 56 4.27 0.01 7.71
N ALA A 57 4.93 -0.03 8.85
CA ALA A 57 5.65 -1.20 9.32
C ALA A 57 4.79 -1.88 10.41
N PRO A 58 4.48 -3.17 10.25
CA PRO A 58 3.76 -3.95 11.25
C PRO A 58 4.66 -4.27 12.45
N PRO A 59 4.11 -4.83 13.54
CA PRO A 59 4.92 -5.19 14.72
C PRO A 59 6.11 -6.10 14.38
N PHE A 60 7.28 -5.72 14.87
CA PHE A 60 8.56 -6.35 14.55
C PHE A 60 9.51 -6.34 15.75
N TYR A 61 10.62 -7.06 15.64
CA TYR A 61 11.77 -6.97 16.52
C TYR A 61 13.06 -6.94 15.71
N LEU A 62 14.17 -6.54 16.32
CA LEU A 62 15.48 -6.53 15.67
C LEU A 62 16.23 -7.83 15.93
N SER A 63 16.70 -8.44 14.85
CA SER A 63 17.62 -9.59 14.88
C SER A 63 18.99 -9.18 14.37
N VAL A 64 19.97 -10.08 14.50
CA VAL A 64 21.32 -9.89 13.92
C VAL A 64 21.28 -9.68 12.40
N GLN A 65 20.21 -10.14 11.74
CA GLN A 65 20.00 -10.04 10.29
C GLN A 65 19.11 -8.84 9.90
N GLY A 66 18.67 -8.03 10.86
CA GLY A 66 17.77 -6.91 10.66
C GLY A 66 16.38 -7.13 11.25
N GLU A 67 15.41 -6.33 10.80
CA GLU A 67 14.01 -6.37 11.26
C GLU A 67 13.33 -7.70 10.91
N VAL A 68 12.68 -8.30 11.91
CA VAL A 68 11.88 -9.52 11.74
C VAL A 68 10.47 -9.28 12.24
N ARG A 69 9.50 -9.61 11.39
CA ARG A 69 8.08 -9.41 11.67
C ARG A 69 7.55 -10.50 12.58
N ILE A 70 6.69 -10.11 13.51
CA ILE A 70 6.05 -11.04 14.45
C ILE A 70 4.94 -11.83 13.75
N VAL A 71 4.25 -11.19 12.81
CA VAL A 71 3.14 -11.78 12.06
C VAL A 71 3.58 -12.03 10.62
N ASN A 72 3.31 -13.23 10.11
CA ASN A 72 3.52 -13.56 8.70
C ASN A 72 2.72 -12.61 7.79
N GLU A 73 3.31 -12.25 6.65
CA GLU A 73 2.80 -11.24 5.73
C GLU A 73 1.40 -11.55 5.19
N ILE A 74 1.11 -12.80 4.82
CA ILE A 74 -0.21 -13.21 4.31
C ILE A 74 -1.27 -13.06 5.41
N LYS A 75 -0.94 -13.48 6.62
CA LYS A 75 -1.86 -13.34 7.76
C LYS A 75 -2.08 -11.88 8.11
N LEU A 76 -1.02 -11.08 8.05
CA LEU A 76 -1.07 -9.67 8.35
C LEU A 76 -1.92 -8.90 7.34
N ASP A 77 -1.78 -9.18 6.05
CA ASP A 77 -2.62 -8.58 5.00
C ASP A 77 -4.12 -8.83 5.28
N VAL A 78 -4.48 -10.07 5.60
CA VAL A 78 -5.86 -10.44 5.98
C VAL A 78 -6.31 -9.69 7.24
N ILE A 79 -5.46 -9.59 8.26
CA ILE A 79 -5.79 -8.90 9.52
C ILE A 79 -6.02 -7.41 9.27
N LEU A 80 -5.12 -6.74 8.53
CA LEU A 80 -5.22 -5.31 8.26
C LEU A 80 -6.45 -5.00 7.41
N ASN A 81 -6.72 -5.77 6.35
CA ASN A 81 -7.91 -5.59 5.53
C ASN A 81 -9.22 -5.83 6.32
N ASN A 82 -9.26 -6.83 7.20
CA ASN A 82 -10.43 -7.06 8.04
C ASN A 82 -10.68 -5.91 9.03
N ILE A 83 -9.61 -5.34 9.62
CA ILE A 83 -9.75 -4.20 10.51
C ILE A 83 -10.19 -2.96 9.72
N LEU A 84 -9.58 -2.70 8.56
CA LEU A 84 -9.99 -1.58 7.70
C LEU A 84 -11.46 -1.69 7.32
N ALA A 85 -11.90 -2.87 6.86
CA ALA A 85 -13.30 -3.12 6.52
C ALA A 85 -14.24 -2.90 7.72
N SER A 86 -13.84 -3.34 8.92
CA SER A 86 -14.61 -3.10 10.14
C SER A 86 -14.72 -1.61 10.49
N VAL A 87 -13.65 -0.83 10.31
CA VAL A 87 -13.64 0.61 10.58
C VAL A 87 -14.50 1.35 9.54
N GLN A 88 -14.41 0.97 8.27
CA GLN A 88 -15.25 1.48 7.18
C GLN A 88 -16.73 1.20 7.40
N GLN A 89 -17.07 -0.01 7.87
CA GLN A 89 -18.45 -0.37 8.21
C GLN A 89 -19.01 0.41 9.40
N ALA A 90 -18.15 0.83 10.34
CA ALA A 90 -18.56 1.63 11.50
C ALA A 90 -18.87 3.09 11.13
N ASP A 91 -18.29 3.61 10.06
CA ASP A 91 -18.51 4.98 9.56
C ASP A 91 -18.75 5.01 8.03
N PRO A 92 -19.91 4.50 7.56
CA PRO A 92 -20.19 4.35 6.13
C PRO A 92 -20.37 5.70 5.40
N ASN A 93 -20.53 6.80 6.12
CA ASN A 93 -20.72 8.13 5.53
C ASN A 93 -19.39 8.86 5.29
N ASN A 94 -18.27 8.32 5.77
CA ASN A 94 -16.96 8.90 5.60
C ASN A 94 -16.32 8.45 4.29
N ASN A 95 -16.62 9.19 3.21
CA ASN A 95 -16.10 8.90 1.87
C ASN A 95 -14.58 8.79 1.83
N LEU A 96 -13.86 9.63 2.60
CA LEU A 96 -12.40 9.60 2.60
C LEU A 96 -11.86 8.31 3.22
N LEU A 97 -12.45 7.83 4.32
CA LEU A 97 -12.12 6.55 4.94
C LEU A 97 -12.47 5.35 4.04
N ASN A 98 -13.62 5.41 3.38
CA ASN A 98 -14.12 4.32 2.54
C ASN A 98 -13.33 4.18 1.22
N ASP A 99 -12.66 5.25 0.78
CA ASP A 99 -11.74 5.25 -0.36
C ASP A 99 -10.31 4.82 0.04
N ILE A 100 -10.02 4.54 1.32
CA ILE A 100 -8.72 4.04 1.75
C ILE A 100 -8.57 2.58 1.34
N GLU A 101 -7.43 2.26 0.73
CA GLU A 101 -7.02 0.91 0.37
C GLU A 101 -5.68 0.57 1.05
N ILE A 102 -5.46 -0.72 1.30
CA ILE A 102 -4.15 -1.25 1.70
C ILE A 102 -3.51 -1.89 0.46
N LEU A 103 -2.36 -1.39 0.06
CA LEU A 103 -1.54 -1.99 -0.99
C LEU A 103 -0.35 -2.72 -0.38
N VAL A 104 -0.03 -3.87 -0.97
CA VAL A 104 1.14 -4.67 -0.60
C VAL A 104 2.21 -4.50 -1.67
N ALA A 105 3.34 -3.91 -1.31
CA ALA A 105 4.44 -3.63 -2.23
C ALA A 105 5.69 -4.46 -1.89
N ASN A 106 6.07 -5.37 -2.79
CA ASN A 106 7.31 -6.14 -2.66
C ASN A 106 8.48 -5.37 -3.29
N LYS A 107 9.28 -4.68 -2.47
CA LYS A 107 10.50 -3.99 -2.92
C LYS A 107 11.72 -4.62 -2.27
N ASN A 108 12.73 -4.97 -3.07
CA ASN A 108 14.01 -5.51 -2.59
C ASN A 108 13.89 -6.69 -1.61
N LYS A 109 12.96 -7.63 -1.89
CA LYS A 109 12.64 -8.79 -1.03
C LYS A 109 12.04 -8.44 0.34
N MET A 110 11.59 -7.20 0.53
CA MET A 110 10.80 -6.76 1.69
C MET A 110 9.39 -6.37 1.23
N THR A 111 8.39 -6.83 1.97
CA THR A 111 6.97 -6.62 1.65
C THR A 111 6.43 -5.44 2.45
N PHE A 112 6.31 -4.24 1.90
CA PHE A 112 5.74 -3.10 2.62
C PHE A 112 4.21 -3.07 2.49
N PHE A 113 3.54 -2.59 3.54
CA PHE A 113 2.12 -2.28 3.49
C PHE A 113 1.98 -0.77 3.34
N SER A 114 1.13 -0.32 2.44
CA SER A 114 0.89 1.09 2.16
C SER A 114 -0.60 1.38 2.33
N LEU A 115 -0.93 2.39 3.14
CA LEU A 115 -2.26 2.99 3.14
C LEU A 115 -2.32 4.00 1.99
N VAL A 116 -3.34 3.89 1.15
CA VAL A 116 -3.48 4.72 -0.06
C VAL A 116 -4.88 5.32 -0.14
N VAL A 117 -4.99 6.60 -0.49
CA VAL A 117 -6.27 7.26 -0.77
C VAL A 117 -6.13 8.36 -1.81
N SER A 118 -7.15 8.55 -2.65
CA SER A 118 -7.18 9.62 -3.65
C SER A 118 -8.04 10.80 -3.20
N ALA A 119 -7.39 11.89 -2.78
CA ALA A 119 -8.06 13.04 -2.21
C ALA A 119 -7.53 14.38 -2.77
N PRO A 120 -8.29 15.48 -2.64
CA PRO A 120 -7.79 16.83 -2.89
C PRO A 120 -6.52 17.19 -2.09
N LEU A 121 -5.76 18.19 -2.55
CA LEU A 121 -4.49 18.58 -1.90
C LEU A 121 -4.69 19.20 -0.49
N ASP A 122 -5.79 19.93 -0.31
CA ASP A 122 -6.20 20.55 0.94
C ASP A 122 -6.62 19.53 2.01
N SER A 123 -6.96 18.31 1.61
CA SER A 123 -7.29 17.20 2.51
C SER A 123 -6.07 16.57 3.21
N LYS A 124 -4.83 17.01 2.94
CA LYS A 124 -3.60 16.40 3.49
C LYS A 124 -3.65 16.16 5.00
N LYS A 125 -4.09 17.16 5.78
CA LYS A 125 -4.17 17.04 7.26
C LYS A 125 -5.20 16.00 7.69
N GLU A 126 -6.30 15.89 6.96
CA GLU A 126 -7.36 14.94 7.26
C GLU A 126 -6.93 13.52 6.92
N VAL A 127 -6.26 13.33 5.78
CA VAL A 127 -5.64 12.05 5.40
C VAL A 127 -4.64 11.60 6.45
N GLU A 128 -3.74 12.50 6.87
CA GLU A 128 -2.75 12.20 7.92
C GLU A 128 -3.43 11.79 9.24
N ARG A 129 -4.51 12.48 9.62
CA ARG A 129 -5.30 12.13 10.81
C ARG A 129 -5.92 10.73 10.68
N LEU A 130 -6.52 10.40 9.53
CA LEU A 130 -7.14 9.09 9.29
C LEU A 130 -6.10 7.96 9.28
N TYR A 131 -4.95 8.15 8.64
CA TYR A 131 -3.87 7.16 8.66
C TYR A 131 -3.35 6.90 10.07
N ASN A 132 -3.14 7.96 10.87
CA ASN A 132 -2.73 7.82 12.26
C ASN A 132 -3.78 7.07 13.10
N LEU A 133 -5.06 7.33 12.85
CA LEU A 133 -6.17 6.64 13.53
C LEU A 133 -6.21 5.15 13.14
N LEU A 134 -6.11 4.83 11.84
CA LEU A 134 -6.09 3.45 11.36
C LEU A 134 -4.88 2.68 11.92
N MET A 135 -3.68 3.26 11.91
CA MET A 135 -2.50 2.64 12.52
C MET A 135 -2.68 2.37 14.02
N LYS A 136 -3.34 3.29 14.73
CA LYS A 136 -3.67 3.10 16.13
C LYS A 136 -4.66 1.94 16.30
N ASP A 137 -5.73 1.90 15.52
CA ASP A 137 -6.73 0.81 15.58
C ASP A 137 -6.11 -0.55 15.22
N PHE A 138 -5.20 -0.58 14.24
CA PHE A 138 -4.42 -1.79 13.91
C PHE A 138 -3.57 -2.24 15.09
N SER A 139 -2.87 -1.31 15.75
CA SER A 139 -2.02 -1.61 16.92
C SER A 139 -2.85 -2.04 18.14
N GLU A 140 -4.05 -1.46 18.29
CA GLU A 140 -4.93 -1.72 19.43
C GLU A 140 -5.80 -2.97 19.25
N SER A 141 -5.88 -3.51 18.04
CA SER A 141 -6.61 -4.72 17.70
C SER A 141 -6.26 -5.90 18.61
N ILE A 142 -7.29 -6.59 19.08
CA ILE A 142 -7.17 -7.79 19.92
C ILE A 142 -6.34 -8.86 19.21
N ILE A 143 -6.49 -9.00 17.88
CA ILE A 143 -5.77 -10.01 17.11
C ILE A 143 -4.27 -9.72 17.13
N VAL A 144 -3.88 -8.47 16.87
CA VAL A 144 -2.47 -8.04 16.85
C VAL A 144 -1.84 -8.17 18.24
N LYS A 145 -2.51 -7.63 19.27
CA LYS A 145 -2.06 -7.75 20.66
C LYS A 145 -1.87 -9.21 21.09
N ARG A 146 -2.79 -10.10 20.71
CA ARG A 146 -2.69 -11.52 21.03
C ARG A 146 -1.51 -12.20 20.34
N GLN A 147 -1.23 -11.89 19.08
CA GLN A 147 -0.06 -12.45 18.39
C GLN A 147 1.25 -12.01 19.04
N ILE A 148 1.36 -10.73 19.41
CA ILE A 148 2.53 -10.19 20.12
C ILE A 148 2.68 -10.87 21.49
N GLN A 149 1.59 -11.06 22.23
CA GLN A 149 1.63 -11.71 23.53
C GLN A 149 2.08 -13.17 23.41
N ILE A 150 1.52 -13.95 22.47
CA ILE A 150 1.93 -15.34 22.22
C ILE A 150 3.41 -15.40 21.86
N TRP A 151 3.88 -14.48 21.01
CA TRP A 151 5.30 -14.39 20.67
C TRP A 151 6.17 -14.12 21.90
N ARG A 152 5.80 -13.14 22.73
CA ARG A 152 6.52 -12.80 23.97
C ARG A 152 6.57 -13.99 24.94
N ASP A 153 5.45 -14.66 25.14
CA ASP A 153 5.36 -15.82 26.02
C ASP A 153 6.24 -16.98 25.52
N ASN A 154 6.34 -17.18 24.21
CA ASN A 154 7.25 -18.18 23.63
C ASN A 154 8.71 -17.83 23.88
N ILE A 155 9.10 -16.57 23.69
CA ILE A 155 10.48 -16.12 23.93
C ILE A 155 10.83 -16.27 25.41
N GLN A 156 9.94 -15.85 26.31
CA GLN A 156 10.15 -15.99 27.75
C GLN A 156 10.30 -17.45 28.18
N ARG A 157 9.43 -18.34 27.70
CA ARG A 157 9.54 -19.78 27.97
C ARG A 157 10.88 -20.37 27.51
N ASN A 158 11.41 -19.92 26.37
CA ASN A 158 12.72 -20.36 25.89
C ASN A 158 13.87 -19.84 26.77
N ILE A 159 13.78 -18.60 27.25
CA ILE A 159 14.75 -18.04 28.20
C ILE A 159 14.74 -18.85 29.51
N ASP A 160 13.56 -19.15 30.04
CA ASP A 160 13.38 -19.90 31.28
C ASP A 160 13.91 -21.34 31.14
N ALA A 161 13.60 -22.01 30.02
CA ALA A 161 14.16 -23.33 29.71
C ALA A 161 15.68 -23.29 29.61
N ASN A 162 16.26 -22.28 28.94
CA ASN A 162 17.71 -22.11 28.89
C ASN A 162 18.33 -21.92 30.29
N ASN A 163 17.66 -21.16 31.19
CA ASN A 163 18.12 -20.98 32.58
C ASN A 163 18.14 -22.31 33.34
N GLU A 164 17.08 -23.12 33.18
CA GLU A 164 17.00 -24.45 33.78
C GLU A 164 18.13 -25.36 33.31
N TYR A 165 18.37 -25.40 31.99
CA TYR A 165 19.46 -26.21 31.42
C TYR A 165 20.85 -25.73 31.85
N ILE A 166 21.09 -24.42 31.90
CA ILE A 166 22.35 -23.85 32.40
C ILE A 166 22.59 -24.29 33.86
N THR A 167 21.56 -24.19 34.70
CA THR A 167 21.63 -24.61 36.10
C THR A 167 21.96 -26.10 36.20
N ARG A 168 21.24 -26.94 35.46
CA ARG A 168 21.45 -28.39 35.43
C ARG A 168 22.85 -28.77 34.95
N TYR A 169 23.37 -28.15 33.90
CA TYR A 169 24.72 -28.41 33.41
C TYR A 169 25.79 -27.91 34.39
N SER A 170 25.56 -26.77 35.05
CA SER A 170 26.45 -26.27 36.10
C SER A 170 26.55 -27.24 37.27
N ASP A 171 25.43 -27.82 37.71
CA ASP A 171 25.41 -28.85 38.75
C ASP A 171 26.15 -30.12 38.32
N LEU A 172 25.94 -30.59 37.08
CA LEU A 172 26.66 -31.74 36.52
C LEU A 172 28.16 -31.48 36.41
N ILE A 173 28.58 -30.28 36.03
CA ILE A 173 30.00 -29.88 36.03
C ILE A 173 30.56 -29.98 37.45
N LYS A 174 29.87 -29.39 38.44
CA LYS A 174 30.31 -29.40 39.84
C LYS A 174 30.44 -30.83 40.37
N GLN A 175 29.46 -31.68 40.12
CA GLN A 175 29.51 -33.11 40.49
C GLN A 175 30.73 -33.79 39.87
N ASN A 176 30.95 -33.65 38.57
CA ASN A 176 32.11 -34.26 37.90
C ASN A 176 33.45 -33.69 38.40
N GLN A 177 33.53 -32.40 38.72
CA GLN A 177 34.72 -31.79 39.32
C GLN A 177 35.01 -32.34 40.71
N ASP A 178 33.99 -32.52 41.54
CA ASP A 178 34.15 -33.09 42.89
C ASP A 178 34.55 -34.57 42.82
N TYR A 179 33.96 -35.36 41.92
CA TYR A 179 34.42 -36.73 41.64
C TYR A 179 35.86 -36.78 41.14
N LEU A 180 36.28 -35.88 40.23
CA LEU A 180 37.66 -35.81 39.77
C LEU A 180 38.65 -35.50 40.90
N LYS A 181 38.29 -34.61 41.85
CA LYS A 181 39.10 -34.35 43.05
C LYS A 181 39.22 -35.60 43.92
N GLU A 182 38.12 -36.31 44.15
CA GLU A 182 38.13 -37.55 44.93
C GLU A 182 38.98 -38.63 44.24
N LEU A 183 38.74 -38.87 42.95
CA LEU A 183 39.52 -39.81 42.15
C LEU A 183 41.01 -39.48 42.23
N SER A 184 41.41 -38.24 41.91
CA SER A 184 42.82 -37.82 41.93
C SER A 184 43.51 -37.95 43.30
N SER A 185 42.76 -37.98 44.40
CA SER A 185 43.28 -38.25 45.74
C SER A 185 43.58 -39.74 46.00
N GLN A 186 43.07 -40.65 45.18
CA GLN A 186 43.30 -42.09 45.30
C GLN A 186 44.63 -42.50 44.64
N LYS A 187 45.52 -43.14 45.41
CA LYS A 187 46.87 -43.60 45.00
C LYS A 187 46.93 -44.56 43.79
N ARG A 188 45.81 -45.03 43.25
CA ARG A 188 45.71 -46.14 42.26
C ARG A 188 45.45 -45.69 40.80
N LEU A 189 45.52 -44.40 40.50
CA LEU A 189 45.16 -43.86 39.18
C LEU A 189 46.23 -43.91 38.08
N SER A 190 47.43 -44.43 38.36
CA SER A 190 48.56 -44.40 37.43
C SER A 190 48.45 -45.39 36.24
N GLY A 191 47.43 -46.24 36.19
CA GLY A 191 47.17 -47.18 35.10
C GLY A 191 46.37 -46.57 33.92
N LEU A 192 46.43 -47.24 32.76
CA LEU A 192 45.72 -46.84 31.52
C LEU A 192 44.21 -46.61 31.74
N ASP A 193 43.57 -47.47 32.53
CA ASP A 193 42.14 -47.38 32.85
C ASP A 193 41.82 -46.15 33.71
N GLY A 194 42.70 -45.80 34.65
CA GLY A 194 42.57 -44.61 35.48
C GLY A 194 42.70 -43.32 34.67
N GLN A 195 43.66 -43.26 33.75
CA GLN A 195 43.82 -42.12 32.83
C GLN A 195 42.64 -42.00 31.87
N THR A 196 42.11 -43.12 31.37
CA THR A 196 40.93 -43.14 30.50
C THR A 196 39.69 -42.61 31.22
N LEU A 197 39.49 -43.01 32.48
CA LEU A 197 38.39 -42.52 33.31
C LEU A 197 38.49 -41.02 33.59
N LEU A 198 39.68 -40.53 33.95
CA LEU A 198 39.93 -39.09 34.14
C LEU A 198 39.63 -38.29 32.87
N SER A 199 40.12 -38.75 31.72
CA SER A 199 39.86 -38.15 30.41
C SER A 199 38.36 -38.09 30.09
N SER A 200 37.62 -39.17 30.38
CA SER A 200 36.16 -39.20 30.18
C SER A 200 35.43 -38.11 30.97
N TYR A 201 35.77 -37.90 32.24
CA TYR A 201 35.15 -36.87 33.07
C TYR A 201 35.55 -35.45 32.64
N VAL A 202 36.82 -35.23 32.27
CA VAL A 202 37.27 -33.94 31.71
C VAL A 202 36.51 -33.62 30.42
N ASN A 203 36.37 -34.58 29.51
CA ASN A 203 35.62 -34.40 28.27
C ASN A 203 34.13 -34.12 28.52
N ARG A 204 33.52 -34.74 29.54
CA ARG A 204 32.12 -34.42 29.94
C ARG A 204 31.99 -33.00 30.45
N ILE A 205 32.93 -32.55 31.30
CA ILE A 205 32.94 -31.17 31.80
C ILE A 205 33.07 -30.17 30.65
N ASP A 206 34.02 -30.37 29.74
CA ASP A 206 34.21 -29.52 28.55
C ASP A 206 32.94 -29.49 27.68
N SER A 207 32.31 -30.65 27.46
CA SER A 207 31.05 -30.75 26.73
C SER A 207 29.93 -29.94 27.40
N TYR A 208 29.73 -30.07 28.71
CA TYR A 208 28.72 -29.29 29.44
C TYR A 208 29.03 -27.80 29.44
N GLN A 209 30.30 -27.40 29.54
CA GLN A 209 30.70 -25.99 29.45
C GLN A 209 30.36 -25.40 28.07
N LYS A 210 30.63 -26.13 26.99
CA LYS A 210 30.22 -25.73 25.63
C LYS A 210 28.72 -25.58 25.48
N GLN A 211 27.93 -26.48 26.07
CA GLN A 211 26.47 -26.36 26.09
C GLN A 211 26.01 -25.11 26.85
N ILE A 212 26.60 -24.83 28.01
CA ILE A 212 26.31 -23.59 28.78
C ILE A 212 26.60 -22.35 27.93
N PHE A 213 27.76 -22.27 27.27
CA PHE A 213 28.09 -21.11 26.42
C PHE A 213 27.08 -20.90 25.30
N SER A 214 26.68 -21.97 24.61
CA SER A 214 25.65 -21.93 23.56
C SER A 214 24.30 -21.43 24.10
N LEU A 215 23.89 -21.90 25.28
CA LEU A 215 22.64 -21.48 25.92
C LEU A 215 22.68 -20.01 26.36
N VAL A 216 23.81 -19.53 26.88
CA VAL A 216 24.01 -18.12 27.26
C VAL A 216 23.93 -17.21 26.03
N ASP A 217 24.56 -17.58 24.92
CA ASP A 217 24.47 -16.81 23.66
C ASP A 217 23.04 -16.80 23.10
N SER A 218 22.35 -17.93 23.16
CA SER A 218 20.94 -18.04 22.80
C SER A 218 20.07 -17.12 23.67
N GLN A 219 20.26 -17.11 25.00
CA GLN A 219 19.55 -16.19 25.89
C GLN A 219 19.82 -14.73 25.59
N LYS A 220 21.08 -14.35 25.32
CA LYS A 220 21.41 -12.98 24.94
C LYS A 220 20.65 -12.57 23.69
N THR A 221 20.57 -13.45 22.69
CA THR A 221 19.81 -13.22 21.46
C THR A 221 18.33 -13.05 21.75
N LEU A 222 17.72 -13.96 22.52
CA LEU A 222 16.30 -13.89 22.89
C LEU A 222 15.95 -12.61 23.67
N LYS A 223 16.83 -12.18 24.60
CA LYS A 223 16.68 -10.92 25.33
C LYS A 223 16.74 -9.71 24.41
N LEU A 224 17.70 -9.66 23.49
CA LEU A 224 17.76 -8.58 22.49
C LEU A 224 16.50 -8.52 21.61
N GLN A 225 15.92 -9.67 21.27
CA GLN A 225 14.65 -9.70 20.55
C GLN A 225 13.50 -9.10 21.37
N LEU A 226 13.41 -9.42 22.66
CA LEU A 226 12.41 -8.82 23.56
C LEU A 226 12.61 -7.31 23.73
N ASP A 227 13.86 -6.88 23.94
CA ASP A 227 14.19 -5.48 24.19
C ASP A 227 13.97 -4.59 22.95
N SER A 228 14.16 -5.16 21.76
CA SER A 228 13.94 -4.47 20.48
C SER A 228 12.53 -4.61 19.92
N LEU A 229 11.61 -5.22 20.68
CA LEU A 229 10.22 -5.37 20.27
C LEU A 229 9.59 -3.99 20.02
N GLN A 230 9.15 -3.78 18.79
CA GLN A 230 8.24 -2.71 18.39
C GLN A 230 6.82 -3.30 18.28
N PRO A 231 5.96 -3.16 19.30
CA PRO A 231 4.66 -3.83 19.35
C PRO A 231 3.59 -3.14 18.52
N ASN A 232 3.78 -1.88 18.15
CA ASN A 232 2.78 -1.10 17.42
C ASN A 232 3.08 -1.08 15.93
N VAL A 233 2.02 -0.94 15.13
CA VAL A 233 2.15 -0.52 13.73
C VAL A 233 2.68 0.91 13.71
N ILE A 234 3.76 1.14 12.99
CA ILE A 234 4.39 2.47 12.88
C ILE A 234 4.43 2.95 11.44
N LYS A 235 4.55 4.25 11.26
CA LYS A 235 4.84 4.85 9.95
C LYS A 235 6.27 4.52 9.52
N PHE A 236 6.44 4.25 8.24
CA PHE A 236 7.74 4.13 7.58
C PHE A 236 7.91 5.31 6.61
N GLY A 237 8.76 6.27 6.98
CA GLY A 237 8.89 7.54 6.25
C GLY A 237 7.67 8.45 6.38
N ASP A 238 7.63 9.50 5.56
CA ASP A 238 6.55 10.48 5.50
C ASP A 238 5.49 10.10 4.45
N ILE A 239 4.32 10.75 4.53
CA ILE A 239 3.26 10.62 3.53
C ILE A 239 3.75 11.20 2.21
N ASN A 240 3.86 10.34 1.20
CA ASN A 240 4.10 10.76 -0.18
C ASN A 240 2.76 11.11 -0.82
N TYR A 241 2.77 12.09 -1.72
CA TYR A 241 1.58 12.42 -2.49
C TYR A 241 1.94 12.80 -3.91
N ASP A 242 1.32 12.10 -4.86
CA ASP A 242 1.52 12.31 -6.28
C ASP A 242 0.20 12.66 -6.95
N LYS A 243 0.27 13.56 -7.94
CA LYS A 243 -0.92 13.98 -8.67
C LYS A 243 -1.50 12.78 -9.45
N SER A 244 -2.69 12.35 -9.07
CA SER A 244 -3.39 11.22 -9.71
C SER A 244 -4.27 11.67 -10.87
N SER A 245 -4.70 12.93 -10.86
CA SER A 245 -5.50 13.53 -11.92
C SER A 245 -4.73 13.58 -13.24
N LYS A 246 -5.23 12.85 -14.25
CA LYS A 246 -4.66 12.81 -15.61
C LYS A 246 -4.60 14.18 -16.29
N LEU A 247 -5.46 15.11 -15.91
CA LEU A 247 -5.57 16.42 -16.52
C LEU A 247 -5.27 17.54 -15.51
N SER A 248 -4.45 18.49 -15.92
CA SER A 248 -4.31 19.79 -15.25
C SER A 248 -5.43 20.74 -15.66
N LYS A 249 -5.69 21.76 -14.82
CA LYS A 249 -6.62 22.85 -15.17
C LYS A 249 -6.29 23.50 -16.53
N LEU A 250 -4.99 23.64 -16.83
CA LEU A 250 -4.53 24.14 -18.13
C LEU A 250 -4.92 23.21 -19.28
N GLN A 251 -4.72 21.89 -19.13
CA GLN A 251 -5.12 20.92 -20.15
C GLN A 251 -6.65 20.89 -20.35
N ILE A 252 -7.43 21.01 -19.27
CA ILE A 252 -8.89 21.12 -19.35
C ILE A 252 -9.30 22.37 -20.16
N LEU A 253 -8.67 23.51 -19.90
CA LEU A 253 -8.92 24.74 -20.67
C LEU A 253 -8.59 24.55 -22.16
N VAL A 254 -7.42 24.02 -22.49
CA VAL A 254 -6.99 23.80 -23.89
C VAL A 254 -7.95 22.84 -24.61
N VAL A 255 -8.26 21.70 -24.00
CA VAL A 255 -9.20 20.72 -24.58
C VAL A 255 -10.60 21.30 -24.70
N GLY A 256 -11.07 22.07 -23.73
CA GLY A 256 -12.38 22.70 -23.76
C GLY A 256 -12.49 23.80 -24.82
N VAL A 257 -11.45 24.58 -25.08
CA VAL A 257 -11.42 25.53 -26.22
C VAL A 257 -11.53 24.78 -27.54
N LEU A 258 -10.78 23.70 -27.73
CA LEU A 258 -10.86 22.88 -28.93
C LEU A 258 -12.27 22.28 -29.13
N LEU A 259 -12.85 21.70 -28.07
CA LEU A 259 -14.23 21.19 -28.08
C LEU A 259 -15.25 22.29 -28.41
N SER A 260 -15.04 23.51 -27.93
CA SER A 260 -15.93 24.65 -28.21
C SER A 260 -15.93 25.02 -29.69
N ILE A 261 -14.79 24.92 -30.38
CA ILE A 261 -14.70 25.10 -31.84
C ILE A 261 -15.53 24.03 -32.55
N PHE A 262 -15.38 22.76 -32.17
CA PHE A 262 -16.15 21.66 -32.74
C PHE A 262 -17.65 21.84 -32.53
N ILE A 263 -18.09 22.19 -31.31
CA ILE A 263 -19.49 22.48 -30.99
C ILE A 263 -20.03 23.65 -31.83
N GLY A 264 -19.23 24.70 -32.01
CA GLY A 264 -19.58 25.84 -32.87
C GLY A 264 -19.81 25.42 -34.33
N LEU A 265 -18.92 24.59 -34.89
CA LEU A 265 -19.05 24.05 -36.24
C LEU A 265 -20.30 23.18 -36.39
N LEU A 266 -20.54 22.29 -35.44
CA LEU A 266 -21.67 21.37 -35.43
C LEU A 266 -23.00 22.15 -35.32
N GLY A 267 -23.05 23.18 -34.48
CA GLY A 267 -24.21 24.07 -34.36
C GLY A 267 -24.54 24.82 -35.65
N VAL A 268 -23.54 25.30 -36.39
CA VAL A 268 -23.76 25.87 -37.73
C VAL A 268 -24.31 24.82 -38.70
N PHE A 269 -23.72 23.63 -38.71
CA PHE A 269 -24.10 22.57 -39.63
C PHE A 269 -25.56 22.15 -39.43
N VAL A 270 -25.96 21.89 -38.18
CA VAL A 270 -27.35 21.56 -37.82
C VAL A 270 -28.31 22.68 -38.24
N LYS A 271 -27.97 23.94 -37.98
CA LYS A 271 -28.80 25.08 -38.39
C LYS A 271 -28.98 25.16 -39.91
N VAL A 272 -27.93 24.89 -40.69
CA VAL A 272 -27.98 24.91 -42.15
C VAL A 272 -28.86 23.78 -42.68
N ILE A 273 -28.74 22.57 -42.15
CA ILE A 273 -29.57 21.42 -42.53
C ILE A 273 -31.04 21.70 -42.21
N ILE A 274 -31.35 22.13 -40.98
CA ILE A 274 -32.73 22.41 -40.56
C ILE A 274 -33.35 23.50 -41.44
N LYS A 275 -32.62 24.58 -41.74
CA LYS A 275 -33.11 25.63 -42.64
C LYS A 275 -33.42 25.09 -44.03
N LYS A 276 -32.56 24.24 -44.60
CA LYS A 276 -32.80 23.63 -45.91
C LYS A 276 -34.04 22.74 -45.88
N ALA A 277 -34.15 21.86 -44.89
CA ALA A 277 -35.30 20.98 -44.71
C ALA A 277 -36.63 21.75 -44.58
N ILE A 278 -36.63 22.86 -43.82
CA ILE A 278 -37.83 23.73 -43.68
C ILE A 278 -38.20 24.37 -45.02
N VAL A 279 -37.23 24.88 -45.79
CA VAL A 279 -37.51 25.49 -47.10
C VAL A 279 -38.05 24.46 -48.08
N GLU A 280 -37.46 23.27 -48.13
CA GLU A 280 -37.88 22.19 -49.01
C GLU A 280 -39.29 21.68 -48.68
N TYR A 281 -39.59 21.49 -47.40
CA TYR A 281 -40.94 21.16 -46.91
C TYR A 281 -41.97 22.23 -47.25
N ARG A 282 -41.61 23.52 -47.12
CA ARG A 282 -42.51 24.63 -47.45
C ARG A 282 -42.79 24.68 -48.95
N ASN A 283 -41.78 24.46 -49.78
CA ASN A 283 -41.93 24.45 -51.24
C ASN A 283 -42.77 23.27 -51.73
N SER A 284 -42.69 22.09 -51.07
CA SER A 284 -43.53 20.94 -51.42
C SER A 284 -45.01 21.14 -51.08
N GLN A 285 -45.34 22.01 -50.12
CA GLN A 285 -46.74 22.35 -49.81
C GLN A 285 -47.33 23.40 -50.74
N THR A 286 -46.52 24.28 -51.33
CA THR A 286 -46.99 25.30 -52.29
C THR A 286 -47.17 24.78 -53.73
N ILE A 287 -46.74 23.55 -54.02
CA ILE A 287 -46.88 22.89 -55.33
C ILE A 287 -48.10 21.92 -55.33
N SER A 288 -48.79 21.80 -54.19
CA SER A 288 -50.10 21.14 -54.04
C SER A 288 -51.23 22.15 -54.13
#